data_AF-A0A2N3PKH0-F1
#
_entry.id   AF-A0A2N3PKH0-F1
#
_cell.length_a   1.000
_cell.length_b   1.000
_cell.length_c   1.000
_cell.angle_alpha   90.00
_cell.angle_beta   90.00
_cell.angle_gamma   90.00
#
_symmetry.space_group_name_H-M   'P 1'
#
loop_
_entity.id
_entity.type
_entity.pdbx_description
1 polymer ?
#
loop_
_entity_poly.entity_id
_entity_poly.type
_entity_poly.pdbx_seq_one_letter_code
_entity_poly.pdbx_strand_id
1 'polypeptide(L)'
;MFKEIIFSVILIVFLGCESVKSVVVPQKLEEAYIQATRKAELITKERVQVVLIATHLNTFNKEKYPQEKGEVFFIDVYQSFQHGVENPKGFFENGFHLTLNNGETPIKITPLQKGQLEGLMHKSATPWGEYYLVEFMPQDKRTQNSLQLLMRHKEFGENYLNFGFKPLKKEDLKDRR
;
A
#
# COMPACT_ATOMS: atom_id res chain seq x y z
N MET A 1 22.22 21.32 56.99
CA MET A 1 21.65 22.10 55.87
C MET A 1 21.97 21.49 54.50
N PHE A 2 23.23 21.37 54.06
CA PHE A 2 23.54 20.82 52.71
C PHE A 2 22.96 19.41 52.44
N LYS A 3 22.93 18.53 53.46
CA LYS A 3 22.36 17.18 53.38
C LYS A 3 20.84 17.15 53.11
N GLU A 4 20.10 18.13 53.63
CA GLU A 4 18.65 18.28 53.39
C GLU A 4 18.37 18.70 51.93
N ILE A 5 19.21 19.58 51.38
CA ILE A 5 19.08 20.08 50.01
C ILE A 5 19.31 18.95 49.00
N ILE A 6 20.31 18.09 49.23
CA ILE A 6 20.56 16.90 48.40
C ILE A 6 19.35 15.96 48.39
N PHE A 7 18.70 15.76 49.54
CA PHE A 7 17.51 14.90 49.64
C PHE A 7 16.31 15.47 48.87
N SER A 8 16.12 16.80 48.91
CA SER A 8 15.10 17.50 48.13
C SER A 8 15.31 17.39 46.61
N VAL A 9 16.55 17.56 46.15
CA VAL A 9 16.89 17.46 44.72
C VAL A 9 16.67 16.04 44.18
N ILE A 10 17.00 15.00 44.95
CA ILE A 10 16.78 13.59 44.55
C ILE A 10 15.29 13.28 44.37
N LEU A 11 14.40 13.85 45.17
CA LEU A 11 12.97 13.58 45.09
C LEU A 11 12.33 14.10 43.78
N ILE A 12 12.84 15.20 43.23
CA ILE A 12 12.32 15.83 42.00
C ILE A 12 12.61 14.98 40.75
N VAL A 13 13.72 14.23 40.74
CA VAL A 13 14.13 13.41 39.58
C VAL A 13 13.17 12.24 39.33
N PHE A 14 12.43 11.77 40.34
CA PHE A 14 11.50 10.64 40.19
C PHE A 14 10.09 11.03 39.69
N LEU A 15 9.78 12.31 39.55
CA LEU A 15 8.50 12.78 38.98
C LEU A 15 8.49 12.83 37.45
N GLY A 16 9.63 12.59 36.79
CA GLY A 16 9.84 12.81 35.36
C GLY A 16 9.49 11.65 34.41
N CYS A 17 8.64 10.70 34.81
CA CYS A 17 8.29 9.53 33.97
C CYS A 17 6.77 9.40 33.75
N GLU A 18 6.15 10.47 33.22
CA GLU A 18 4.81 10.35 32.64
C GLU A 18 4.92 9.64 31.29
N SER A 19 4.35 8.43 31.18
CA SER A 19 4.45 7.65 29.94
C SER A 19 3.60 8.29 28.84
N VAL A 20 4.25 8.84 27.82
CA VAL A 20 3.59 9.39 26.61
C VAL A 20 2.95 8.26 25.80
N LYS A 21 1.76 7.82 26.22
CA LYS A 21 0.96 6.75 25.61
C LYS A 21 -0.09 7.30 24.63
N SER A 22 0.32 8.10 23.63
CA SER A 22 -0.67 8.75 22.75
C SER A 22 -0.19 9.21 21.35
N VAL A 23 0.78 8.52 20.72
CA VAL A 23 1.09 8.75 19.28
C VAL A 23 1.38 7.48 18.46
N VAL A 24 2.06 6.48 19.01
CA VAL A 24 2.76 5.44 18.20
C VAL A 24 2.00 4.10 18.07
N VAL A 25 0.80 3.97 18.65
CA VAL A 25 -0.05 2.78 18.43
C VAL A 25 -1.10 3.11 17.36
N PRO A 26 -0.94 2.64 16.10
CA PRO A 26 -1.96 2.84 15.07
C PRO A 26 -3.28 2.19 15.50
N GLN A 27 -4.40 2.81 15.11
CA GLN A 27 -5.71 2.21 15.38
C GLN A 27 -5.89 0.94 14.53
N LYS A 28 -6.70 -0.02 14.99
CA LYS A 28 -6.97 -1.29 14.28
C LYS A 28 -7.33 -1.12 12.79
N LEU A 29 -7.99 -0.01 12.43
CA LEU A 29 -8.33 0.33 11.04
C LEU A 29 -7.09 0.80 10.23
N GLU A 30 -6.21 1.58 10.85
CA GLU A 30 -4.95 2.04 10.25
C GLU A 30 -3.97 0.87 10.10
N GLU A 31 -3.90 -0.03 11.10
CA GLU A 31 -3.17 -1.30 11.00
C GLU A 31 -3.66 -2.15 9.82
N ALA A 32 -4.98 -2.33 9.67
CA ALA A 32 -5.55 -3.10 8.56
C ALA A 32 -5.24 -2.45 7.19
N TYR A 33 -5.27 -1.13 7.09
CA TYR A 33 -4.89 -0.41 5.87
C TYR A 33 -3.41 -0.60 5.53
N ILE A 34 -2.52 -0.43 6.51
CA ILE A 34 -1.08 -0.66 6.36
C ILE A 34 -0.80 -2.12 5.95
N GLN A 35 -1.44 -3.10 6.60
CA GLN A 35 -1.31 -4.52 6.26
C GLN A 35 -1.81 -4.86 4.85
N ALA A 36 -2.82 -4.15 4.35
CA ALA A 36 -3.33 -4.26 2.97
C ALA A 36 -2.52 -3.45 1.93
N THR A 37 -1.55 -2.63 2.37
CA THR A 37 -0.76 -1.74 1.50
C THR A 37 0.61 -2.30 1.18
N ARG A 38 1.07 -2.15 -0.07
CA ARG A 38 2.42 -2.48 -0.52
C ARG A 38 3.02 -1.30 -1.28
N LYS A 39 4.34 -1.23 -1.30
CA LYS A 39 5.12 -0.26 -2.08
C LYS A 39 6.08 -1.03 -3.00
N ALA A 40 6.21 -0.58 -4.25
CA ALA A 40 7.28 -0.97 -5.14
C ALA A 40 7.88 0.27 -5.81
N GLU A 41 9.10 0.10 -6.32
CA GLU A 41 9.83 1.15 -7.03
C GLU A 41 10.41 0.56 -8.32
N LEU A 42 10.49 1.38 -9.37
CA LEU A 42 11.30 1.09 -10.55
C LEU A 42 12.54 1.98 -10.50
N ILE A 43 13.71 1.35 -10.44
CA ILE A 43 15.00 2.00 -10.27
C ILE A 43 15.82 1.77 -11.54
N THR A 44 16.38 2.83 -12.11
CA THR A 44 17.17 2.77 -13.33
C THR A 44 18.33 3.76 -13.21
N LYS A 45 19.56 3.32 -13.52
CA LYS A 45 20.79 4.13 -13.35
C LYS A 45 20.88 4.76 -11.96
N GLU A 46 20.69 3.93 -10.92
CA GLU A 46 20.75 4.31 -9.50
C GLU A 46 19.73 5.38 -9.05
N ARG A 47 18.74 5.70 -9.88
CA ARG A 47 17.66 6.63 -9.56
C ARG A 47 16.30 5.93 -9.59
N VAL A 48 15.51 6.13 -8.54
CA VAL A 48 14.08 5.80 -8.52
C VAL A 48 13.40 6.63 -9.60
N GLN A 49 12.77 5.98 -10.58
CA GLN A 49 11.99 6.60 -11.67
C GLN A 49 10.50 6.70 -11.30
N VAL A 50 9.98 5.64 -10.67
CA VAL A 50 8.60 5.59 -10.17
C VAL A 50 8.56 4.97 -8.79
N VAL A 51 7.75 5.55 -7.91
CA VAL A 51 7.27 4.94 -6.68
C VAL A 51 5.78 4.64 -6.86
N LEU A 52 5.39 3.38 -6.67
CA LEU A 52 3.99 2.97 -6.68
C LEU A 52 3.62 2.36 -5.33
N ILE A 53 2.62 2.96 -4.68
CA ILE A 53 1.98 2.45 -3.47
C ILE A 53 0.60 1.92 -3.90
N ALA A 54 0.29 0.68 -3.53
CA ALA A 54 -1.00 0.08 -3.83
C ALA A 54 -1.62 -0.54 -2.58
N THR A 55 -2.89 -0.24 -2.33
CA THR A 55 -3.70 -0.81 -1.25
C THR A 55 -4.72 -1.77 -1.83
N HIS A 56 -4.69 -3.03 -1.40
CA HIS A 56 -5.69 -4.02 -1.80
C HIS A 56 -6.99 -3.79 -1.03
N LEU A 57 -7.94 -3.09 -1.66
CA LEU A 57 -9.13 -2.59 -0.98
C LEU A 57 -10.06 -3.71 -0.51
N ASN A 58 -10.09 -4.84 -1.21
CA ASN A 58 -10.87 -6.00 -0.76
C ASN A 58 -10.31 -6.67 0.49
N THR A 59 -9.02 -6.50 0.82
CA THR A 59 -8.46 -6.98 2.10
C THR A 59 -8.70 -5.96 3.21
N PHE A 60 -8.59 -4.66 2.89
CA PHE A 60 -8.84 -3.58 3.85
C PHE A 60 -10.32 -3.46 4.26
N ASN A 61 -11.25 -3.47 3.31
CA ASN A 61 -12.70 -3.28 3.55
C ASN A 61 -13.53 -4.17 2.61
N LYS A 62 -13.79 -5.41 3.05
CA LYS A 62 -14.59 -6.41 2.33
C LYS A 62 -16.05 -6.01 2.10
N GLU A 63 -16.62 -5.18 2.98
CA GLU A 63 -18.03 -4.77 2.89
C GLU A 63 -18.24 -3.77 1.75
N LYS A 64 -17.33 -2.79 1.62
CA LYS A 64 -17.34 -1.83 0.50
C LYS A 64 -16.78 -2.43 -0.80
N TYR A 65 -15.80 -3.35 -0.70
CA TYR A 65 -15.11 -3.98 -1.82
C TYR A 65 -15.16 -5.52 -1.74
N PRO A 66 -16.34 -6.13 -1.96
CA PRO A 66 -16.50 -7.59 -1.98
C PRO A 66 -15.66 -8.26 -3.08
N GLN A 67 -15.03 -9.41 -2.76
CA GLN A 67 -14.07 -10.09 -3.64
C GLN A 67 -14.75 -10.81 -4.81
N GLU A 68 -15.99 -11.24 -4.63
CA GLU A 68 -16.84 -11.86 -5.65
C GLU A 68 -17.23 -10.91 -6.79
N LYS A 69 -17.02 -9.59 -6.63
CA LYS A 69 -17.25 -8.58 -7.68
C LYS A 69 -15.99 -8.21 -8.47
N GLY A 70 -14.81 -8.58 -7.98
CA GLY A 70 -13.52 -8.24 -8.60
C GLY A 70 -12.45 -7.93 -7.55
N GLU A 71 -11.18 -7.97 -7.96
CA GLU A 71 -10.10 -7.45 -7.13
C GLU A 71 -9.89 -5.95 -7.46
N VAL A 72 -9.83 -5.12 -6.42
CA VAL A 72 -9.81 -3.66 -6.50
C VAL A 72 -8.62 -3.12 -5.73
N PHE A 73 -7.81 -2.31 -6.41
CA PHE A 73 -6.65 -1.64 -5.83
C PHE A 73 -6.83 -0.14 -5.87
N PHE A 74 -6.55 0.52 -4.74
CA PHE A 74 -6.22 1.94 -4.73
C PHE A 74 -4.74 2.07 -5.06
N ILE A 75 -4.40 2.85 -6.07
CA ILE A 75 -3.03 3.16 -6.51
C ILE A 75 -2.74 4.62 -6.21
N ASP A 76 -1.59 4.87 -5.60
CA ASP A 76 -0.96 6.17 -5.37
C ASP A 76 0.45 6.08 -5.98
N VAL A 77 0.72 6.88 -7.01
CA VAL A 77 1.94 6.76 -7.82
C VAL A 77 2.60 8.10 -8.05
N TYR A 78 3.93 8.13 -7.90
CA TYR A 78 4.76 9.30 -8.15
C TYR A 78 5.82 8.99 -9.22
N GLN A 79 5.85 9.82 -10.26
CA GLN A 79 6.75 9.70 -11.40
C GLN A 79 7.88 10.75 -11.32
N SER A 80 9.00 10.38 -10.70
CA SER A 80 10.11 11.32 -10.44
C SER A 80 10.77 11.86 -11.71
N PHE A 81 10.78 11.06 -12.78
CA PHE A 81 11.34 11.43 -14.08
C PHE A 81 10.54 12.54 -14.80
N GLN A 82 9.33 12.85 -14.31
CA GLN A 82 8.49 13.94 -14.83
C GLN A 82 8.58 15.23 -13.99
N HIS A 83 9.40 15.24 -12.94
CA HIS A 83 9.57 16.41 -12.09
C HIS A 83 10.12 17.59 -12.90
N GLY A 84 9.36 18.69 -12.97
CA GLY A 84 9.72 19.89 -13.75
C GLY A 84 9.47 19.80 -15.25
N VAL A 85 8.81 18.75 -15.74
CA VAL A 85 8.34 18.67 -17.14
C VAL A 85 7.11 19.55 -17.33
N GLU A 86 7.08 20.34 -18.40
CA GLU A 86 5.90 21.10 -18.81
C GLU A 86 4.82 20.16 -19.36
N ASN A 87 3.63 20.16 -18.74
CA ASN A 87 2.54 19.21 -19.01
C ASN A 87 2.95 17.74 -18.80
N PRO A 88 3.18 17.30 -17.54
CA PRO A 88 3.43 15.89 -17.24
C PRO A 88 2.23 15.02 -17.67
N LYS A 89 2.52 13.79 -18.08
CA LYS A 89 1.56 12.80 -18.56
C LYS A 89 1.17 11.85 -17.43
N GLY A 90 -0.05 11.33 -17.48
CA GLY A 90 -0.51 10.34 -16.51
C GLY A 90 0.32 9.06 -16.52
N PHE A 91 0.38 8.35 -15.40
CA PHE A 91 1.13 7.11 -15.23
C PHE A 91 0.91 6.09 -16.37
N PHE A 92 -0.34 5.84 -16.74
CA PHE A 92 -0.65 4.92 -17.85
C PHE A 92 -0.33 5.50 -19.24
N GLU A 93 -0.37 6.82 -19.40
CA GLU A 93 -0.02 7.52 -20.66
C GLU A 93 1.49 7.50 -20.93
N ASN A 94 2.30 7.34 -19.89
CA ASN A 94 3.74 7.09 -19.99
C ASN A 94 4.09 5.62 -20.29
N GLY A 95 3.12 4.78 -20.63
CA GLY A 95 3.37 3.39 -21.04
C GLY A 95 3.69 2.45 -19.88
N PHE A 96 3.32 2.81 -18.64
CA PHE A 96 3.31 1.86 -17.54
C PHE A 96 2.08 0.96 -17.62
N HIS A 97 2.28 -0.31 -17.35
CA HIS A 97 1.23 -1.32 -17.33
C HIS A 97 1.14 -1.95 -15.95
N LEU A 98 -0.08 -2.13 -15.48
CA LEU A 98 -0.40 -2.98 -14.33
C LEU A 98 -1.05 -4.27 -14.83
N THR A 99 -0.66 -5.39 -14.26
CA THR A 99 -1.27 -6.71 -14.51
C THR A 99 -1.27 -7.54 -13.22
N LEU A 100 -2.10 -8.56 -13.14
CA LEU A 100 -1.96 -9.58 -12.10
C LEU A 100 -0.97 -10.66 -12.54
N ASN A 101 -0.45 -11.45 -11.60
CA ASN A 101 0.55 -12.50 -11.84
C ASN A 101 0.08 -13.68 -12.71
N ASN A 102 -1.22 -13.79 -13.00
CA ASN A 102 -1.78 -14.69 -14.02
C ASN A 102 -1.75 -14.09 -15.44
N GLY A 103 -1.25 -12.85 -15.60
CA GLY A 103 -1.24 -12.10 -16.86
C GLY A 103 -2.50 -11.26 -17.10
N GLU A 104 -3.46 -11.23 -16.17
CA GLU A 104 -4.71 -10.49 -16.35
C GLU A 104 -4.51 -8.98 -16.31
N THR A 105 -5.11 -8.27 -17.25
CA THR A 105 -5.13 -6.81 -17.33
C THR A 105 -6.33 -6.22 -16.58
N PRO A 106 -6.24 -4.97 -16.06
CA PRO A 106 -7.38 -4.29 -15.48
C PRO A 106 -8.58 -4.25 -16.43
N ILE A 107 -9.77 -4.54 -15.92
CA ILE A 107 -11.02 -4.33 -16.65
C ILE A 107 -11.43 -2.86 -16.64
N LYS A 108 -10.96 -2.09 -15.65
CA LYS A 108 -11.25 -0.66 -15.51
C LYS A 108 -10.15 0.05 -14.71
N ILE A 109 -9.78 1.23 -15.19
CA ILE A 109 -8.86 2.17 -14.52
C ILE A 109 -9.63 3.49 -14.40
N THR A 110 -9.86 3.93 -13.17
CA THR A 110 -10.55 5.19 -12.88
C THR A 110 -9.57 6.16 -12.24
N PRO A 111 -9.13 7.24 -12.93
CA PRO A 111 -8.34 8.29 -12.30
C PRO A 111 -9.16 9.01 -11.23
N LEU A 112 -8.50 9.37 -10.12
CA LEU A 112 -9.09 10.07 -8.99
C LEU A 112 -8.33 11.37 -8.70
N GLN A 113 -9.09 12.41 -8.40
CA GLN A 113 -8.56 13.65 -7.84
C GLN A 113 -8.46 13.55 -6.31
N LYS A 114 -7.54 14.30 -5.69
CA LYS A 114 -7.31 14.28 -4.24
C LYS A 114 -8.58 14.53 -3.39
N GLY A 115 -9.48 15.39 -3.89
CA GLY A 115 -10.77 15.70 -3.25
C GLY A 115 -11.82 14.59 -3.33
N GLN A 116 -11.61 13.55 -4.16
CA GLN A 116 -12.46 12.36 -4.26
C GLN A 116 -11.96 11.22 -3.35
N LEU A 117 -10.80 11.37 -2.70
CA LEU A 117 -10.29 10.38 -1.77
C LEU A 117 -11.03 10.47 -0.44
N GLU A 118 -11.37 9.31 0.12
CA GLU A 118 -12.11 9.19 1.38
C GLU A 118 -11.29 8.49 2.46
N GLY A 119 -11.53 8.81 3.73
CA GLY A 119 -11.02 8.07 4.88
C GLY A 119 -9.49 7.92 4.89
N LEU A 120 -9.00 6.68 4.99
CA LEU A 120 -7.56 6.39 5.01
C LEU A 120 -6.88 6.59 3.65
N MET A 121 -7.58 6.46 2.53
CA MET A 121 -7.00 6.80 1.22
C MET A 121 -6.61 8.28 1.18
N HIS A 122 -7.46 9.18 1.67
CA HIS A 122 -7.15 10.61 1.74
C HIS A 122 -6.02 10.92 2.73
N LYS A 123 -6.03 10.29 3.91
CA LYS A 123 -5.03 10.52 4.96
C LYS A 123 -3.64 9.98 4.61
N SER A 124 -3.56 8.88 3.87
CA SER A 124 -2.30 8.21 3.52
C SER A 124 -1.78 8.55 2.13
N ALA A 125 -2.57 9.22 1.28
CA ALA A 125 -2.16 9.64 -0.05
C ALA A 125 -0.98 10.62 -0.03
N THR A 126 0.04 10.34 -0.84
CA THR A 126 1.21 11.20 -1.01
C THR A 126 0.77 12.56 -1.58
N PRO A 127 1.30 13.71 -1.13
CA PRO A 127 0.80 15.01 -1.57
C PRO A 127 1.01 15.34 -3.06
N TRP A 128 1.88 14.60 -3.73
CA TRP A 128 2.33 14.81 -5.11
C TRP A 128 2.04 13.62 -6.03
N GLY A 129 1.27 12.64 -5.53
CA GLY A 129 0.91 11.44 -6.27
C GLY A 129 -0.27 11.64 -7.22
N GLU A 130 -0.30 10.83 -8.27
CA GLU A 130 -1.49 10.56 -9.06
C GLU A 130 -2.23 9.38 -8.42
N TYR A 131 -3.56 9.40 -8.48
CA TYR A 131 -4.38 8.41 -7.80
C TYR A 131 -5.32 7.69 -8.76
N TYR A 132 -5.47 6.39 -8.57
CA TYR A 132 -6.34 5.56 -9.41
C TYR A 132 -7.07 4.50 -8.59
N LEU A 133 -8.29 4.17 -8.99
CA LEU A 133 -8.91 2.87 -8.69
C LEU A 133 -8.70 1.96 -9.89
N VAL A 134 -8.10 0.79 -9.64
CA VAL A 134 -7.80 -0.22 -10.65
C VAL A 134 -8.55 -1.49 -10.30
N GLU A 135 -9.42 -1.93 -11.21
CA GLU A 135 -10.34 -3.05 -11.04
C GLU A 135 -9.96 -4.20 -11.98
N PHE A 136 -9.98 -5.42 -11.47
CA PHE A 136 -9.73 -6.68 -12.19
C PHE A 136 -10.92 -7.65 -12.00
N MET A 137 -10.99 -8.72 -12.79
CA MET A 137 -12.01 -9.76 -12.58
C MET A 137 -11.79 -10.48 -11.24
N PRO A 138 -12.82 -11.17 -10.70
CA PRO A 138 -12.66 -11.98 -9.49
C PRO A 138 -11.60 -13.08 -9.68
N GLN A 139 -10.66 -13.18 -8.74
CA GLN A 139 -9.55 -14.14 -8.82
C GLN A 139 -9.85 -15.44 -8.06
N ASP A 140 -9.59 -16.61 -8.67
CA ASP A 140 -9.69 -17.89 -7.98
C ASP A 140 -8.48 -18.16 -7.07
N LYS A 141 -8.69 -17.95 -5.77
CA LYS A 141 -7.69 -18.14 -4.71
C LYS A 141 -7.34 -19.61 -4.45
N ARG A 142 -8.09 -20.57 -5.02
CA ARG A 142 -7.79 -22.00 -4.88
C ARG A 142 -6.68 -22.40 -5.85
N THR A 143 -6.78 -22.00 -7.10
CA THR A 143 -5.79 -22.30 -8.15
C THR A 143 -4.55 -21.40 -8.07
N GLN A 144 -4.68 -20.15 -7.64
CA GLN A 144 -3.54 -19.23 -7.54
C GLN A 144 -2.70 -19.45 -6.27
N ASN A 145 -1.38 -19.30 -6.39
CA ASN A 145 -0.48 -19.34 -5.24
C ASN A 145 -0.40 -17.99 -4.53
N SER A 146 -0.33 -16.89 -5.26
CA SER A 146 -0.35 -15.54 -4.71
C SER A 146 -1.16 -14.61 -5.60
N LEU A 147 -1.64 -13.51 -5.00
CA LEU A 147 -2.14 -12.33 -5.67
C LEU A 147 -1.01 -11.30 -5.66
N GLN A 148 -0.47 -11.00 -6.83
CA GLN A 148 0.58 -10.01 -7.01
C GLN A 148 0.18 -9.04 -8.11
N LEU A 149 0.37 -7.75 -7.85
CA LEU A 149 0.23 -6.70 -8.84
C LEU A 149 1.62 -6.45 -9.46
N LEU A 150 1.76 -6.74 -10.76
CA LEU A 150 2.98 -6.49 -11.52
C LEU A 150 2.89 -5.10 -12.17
N MET A 151 3.85 -4.23 -11.85
CA MET A 151 4.09 -2.97 -12.54
C MET A 151 5.24 -3.16 -13.54
N ARG A 152 5.02 -2.77 -14.80
CA ARG A 152 6.00 -2.90 -15.89
C ARG A 152 6.08 -1.62 -16.72
N HIS A 153 7.31 -1.22 -17.08
CA HIS A 153 7.61 -0.19 -18.08
C HIS A 153 8.73 -0.68 -19.01
N LYS A 154 8.66 -0.37 -20.31
CA LYS A 154 9.62 -0.87 -21.30
C LYS A 154 11.06 -0.45 -21.01
N GLU A 155 11.26 0.75 -20.48
CA GLU A 155 12.60 1.32 -20.25
C GLU A 155 13.09 1.20 -18.80
N PHE A 156 12.17 1.07 -17.83
CA PHE A 156 12.50 1.06 -16.40
C PHE A 156 12.39 -0.33 -15.75
N GLY A 157 12.02 -1.35 -16.53
CA GLY A 157 11.88 -2.73 -16.08
C GLY A 157 10.53 -3.01 -15.41
N GLU A 158 10.52 -3.98 -14.51
CA GLU A 158 9.32 -4.44 -13.82
C GLU A 158 9.57 -4.74 -12.35
N ASN A 159 8.52 -4.63 -11.53
CA ASN A 159 8.54 -4.95 -10.11
C ASN A 159 7.14 -5.38 -9.65
N TYR A 160 7.06 -6.26 -8.66
CA TYR A 160 5.82 -6.87 -8.19
C TYR A 160 5.49 -6.47 -6.75
N LEU A 161 4.21 -6.19 -6.50
CA LEU A 161 3.66 -5.93 -5.18
C LEU A 161 2.92 -7.19 -4.73
N ASN A 162 3.48 -7.90 -3.74
CA ASN A 162 2.93 -9.17 -3.26
C ASN A 162 1.96 -8.94 -2.07
N PHE A 163 0.68 -9.25 -2.29
CA PHE A 163 -0.38 -9.10 -1.29
C PHE A 163 -0.68 -10.40 -0.51
N GLY A 164 0.13 -11.45 -0.67
CA GLY A 164 -0.19 -12.84 -0.27
C GLY A 164 -1.00 -13.54 -1.37
N PHE A 165 -1.27 -14.85 -1.39
CA PHE A 165 -1.13 -15.94 -0.42
C PHE A 165 0.22 -16.71 -0.66
N LYS A 166 0.48 -18.01 -0.41
CA LYS A 166 -0.27 -19.22 0.02
C LYS A 166 0.36 -19.82 1.28
N PRO A 167 -0.34 -20.73 1.99
CA PRO A 167 -0.13 -22.15 1.69
C PRO A 167 -1.42 -22.99 1.66
N LEU A 168 -1.42 -24.07 0.88
CA LEU A 168 -2.27 -25.24 1.11
C LEU A 168 -1.38 -26.49 1.14
N LYS A 169 -1.33 -27.14 2.31
CA LYS A 169 -0.81 -28.48 2.65
C LYS A 169 -1.38 -28.83 4.04
N LYS A 170 -1.49 -30.08 4.48
CA LYS A 170 -1.11 -31.35 3.85
C LYS A 170 -2.19 -31.85 2.89
N GLU A 171 -1.76 -32.49 1.80
CA GLU A 171 -2.59 -33.06 0.73
C GLU A 171 -3.73 -32.14 0.33
N ASP A 172 -3.47 -31.24 -0.64
CA ASP A 172 -4.44 -30.26 -1.12
C ASP A 172 -5.82 -30.90 -1.36
N LEU A 173 -6.84 -30.37 -0.67
CA LEU A 173 -8.24 -30.86 -0.57
C LEU A 173 -8.51 -32.03 0.40
N LYS A 174 -7.50 -32.82 0.79
CA LYS A 174 -7.61 -34.26 1.10
C LYS A 174 -8.20 -35.01 -0.11
N ASP A 175 -8.91 -36.10 0.15
CA ASP A 175 -10.29 -36.28 -0.32
C ASP A 175 -10.79 -35.19 -1.30
N ARG A 176 -10.94 -35.59 -2.57
CA ARG A 176 -12.06 -35.09 -3.39
C ARG A 176 -13.29 -35.98 -3.17
N ARG A 177 -13.66 -36.23 -1.90
CA ARG A 177 -14.76 -37.13 -1.48
C ARG A 177 -15.42 -36.63 -0.20
#